data_AF-A0A7V2T2W9-F1
#
_entry.id   AF-A0A7V2T2W9-F1
#
_cell.length_a   1.000
_cell.length_b   1.000
_cell.length_c   1.000
_cell.angle_alpha   90.00
_cell.angle_beta   90.00
_cell.angle_gamma   90.00
#
_symmetry.space_group_name_H-M   'P 1'
#
loop_
_entity.id
_entity.type
_entity.pdbx_description
1 polymer ?
#
loop_
_entity_poly.entity_id
_entity_poly.type
_entity_poly.pdbx_seq_one_letter_code
_entity_poly.pdbx_strand_id
1 'polypeptide(L)'
;MKRRKFLLLTAGFALATALPLQAKKLPNVVIEPNKIIGLSSAQWQIMEAVLNHLFPSEANAPGAKDVYATAWLHNALAMPDTEQSHRDFMRDGLIMLEKLANKTHQASFLTLSEDKRESTLRTLEQDQEGRAWLRETLRYILEALLTDPVYGGNPKSIGWKWLKHQAGFPLPVIGKRYYEL
;
A
#
# COMPACT_ATOMS: atom_id res chain seq x y z
N MET A 1 -2.21 -36.07 5.08
CA MET A 1 -2.20 -36.31 3.61
C MET A 1 -0.85 -35.87 3.05
N LYS A 2 -0.02 -36.83 2.62
CA LYS A 2 1.35 -36.63 2.13
C LYS A 2 1.36 -36.78 0.60
N ARG A 3 1.70 -35.71 -0.11
CA ARG A 3 1.86 -35.66 -1.58
C ARG A 3 3.16 -36.37 -1.96
N ARG A 4 3.09 -37.62 -2.43
CA ARG A 4 4.15 -38.39 -3.14
C ARG A 4 3.65 -39.83 -3.34
N LYS A 5 2.89 -40.06 -4.41
CA LYS A 5 2.59 -41.38 -4.99
C LYS A 5 1.70 -41.18 -6.24
N PHE A 6 2.23 -40.47 -7.23
CA PHE A 6 1.65 -40.47 -8.57
C PHE A 6 2.73 -40.76 -9.59
N LEU A 7 3.25 -41.97 -9.48
CA LEU A 7 3.94 -42.68 -10.55
C LEU A 7 3.47 -44.10 -10.39
N LEU A 8 2.68 -44.58 -11.35
CA LEU A 8 2.62 -45.97 -11.81
C LEU A 8 1.75 -46.00 -13.09
N LEU A 9 2.41 -46.39 -14.18
CA LEU A 9 1.93 -47.25 -15.27
C LEU A 9 0.78 -46.75 -16.16
N THR A 10 1.08 -46.60 -17.45
CA THR A 10 0.62 -47.56 -18.47
C THR A 10 1.45 -47.44 -19.75
N ALA A 11 2.12 -48.55 -20.11
CA ALA A 11 2.61 -48.82 -21.45
C ALA A 11 1.43 -49.30 -22.32
N GLY A 12 1.37 -48.88 -23.58
CA GLY A 12 0.37 -49.35 -24.54
C GLY A 12 0.52 -48.69 -25.90
N PHE A 13 0.85 -49.49 -26.91
CA PHE A 13 1.10 -49.16 -28.31
C PHE A 13 -0.02 -48.35 -28.99
N ALA A 14 0.35 -47.33 -29.80
CA ALA A 14 -0.46 -46.89 -30.94
C ALA A 14 0.43 -46.26 -32.04
N LEU A 15 0.10 -46.60 -33.29
CA LEU A 15 0.83 -46.36 -34.54
C LEU A 15 1.30 -44.91 -34.78
N ALA A 16 2.53 -44.77 -35.28
CA ALA A 16 3.07 -43.51 -35.76
C ALA A 16 2.45 -43.11 -37.12
N THR A 17 1.40 -42.30 -37.09
CA THR A 17 1.05 -41.45 -38.24
C THR A 17 1.77 -40.11 -38.06
N ALA A 18 2.83 -39.90 -38.83
CA ALA A 18 3.56 -38.63 -38.84
C ALA A 18 2.73 -37.54 -39.55
N LEU A 19 1.95 -36.79 -38.78
CA LEU A 19 1.43 -35.49 -39.22
C LEU A 19 2.51 -34.44 -38.93
N PRO A 20 2.88 -33.56 -39.88
CA PRO A 20 3.70 -32.40 -39.57
C PRO A 20 2.88 -31.46 -38.67
N LEU A 21 3.12 -31.52 -37.36
CA LEU A 21 2.64 -30.48 -36.43
C LEU A 21 3.38 -29.19 -36.78
N GLN A 22 2.74 -28.37 -37.60
CA GLN A 22 3.18 -27.01 -37.83
C GLN A 22 2.98 -26.26 -36.53
N ALA A 23 4.07 -26.09 -35.77
CA ALA A 23 4.07 -25.34 -34.53
C ALA A 23 3.64 -23.90 -34.85
N LYS A 24 2.35 -23.58 -34.66
CA LYS A 24 1.92 -22.19 -34.56
C LYS A 24 2.72 -21.60 -33.41
N LYS A 25 3.56 -20.60 -33.69
CA LYS A 25 4.13 -19.75 -32.64
C LYS A 25 2.96 -19.30 -31.78
N LEU A 26 2.92 -19.82 -30.55
CA LEU A 26 2.06 -19.26 -29.52
C LEU A 26 2.39 -17.76 -29.49
N PRO A 27 1.39 -16.87 -29.46
CA PRO A 27 1.67 -15.45 -29.29
C PRO A 27 2.59 -15.33 -28.07
N ASN A 28 3.67 -14.57 -28.21
CA ASN A 28 4.46 -14.17 -27.05
C ASN A 28 3.48 -13.46 -26.12
N VAL A 29 3.03 -14.15 -25.07
CA VAL A 29 2.47 -13.49 -23.91
C VAL A 29 3.66 -12.76 -23.31
N VAL A 30 3.82 -11.50 -23.69
CA VAL A 30 4.66 -10.58 -22.95
C VAL A 30 3.97 -10.46 -21.60
N ILE A 31 4.40 -11.28 -20.65
CA ILE A 31 4.11 -11.06 -19.24
C ILE A 31 4.91 -9.80 -18.92
N GLU A 32 4.28 -8.63 -19.03
CA GLU A 32 4.81 -7.36 -18.50
C GLU A 32 5.27 -7.65 -17.07
N PRO A 33 6.59 -7.67 -16.80
CA PRO A 33 7.08 -8.06 -15.50
C PRO A 33 6.69 -6.96 -14.53
N ASN A 34 5.61 -7.21 -13.78
CA ASN A 34 5.33 -6.53 -12.52
C ASN A 34 4.99 -5.04 -12.66
N LYS A 35 3.83 -4.70 -13.23
CA LYS A 35 3.23 -3.38 -13.01
C LYS A 35 2.80 -3.30 -11.54
N ILE A 36 3.72 -2.88 -10.66
CA ILE A 36 3.41 -2.62 -9.26
C ILE A 36 2.35 -1.51 -9.24
N ILE A 37 1.12 -1.86 -8.86
CA ILE A 37 0.06 -0.88 -8.63
C ILE A 37 0.38 -0.22 -7.28
N GLY A 38 0.86 1.03 -7.34
CA GLY A 38 1.23 1.81 -6.16
C GLY A 38 2.68 1.62 -5.76
N LEU A 39 2.90 1.10 -4.55
CA LEU A 39 4.20 1.00 -3.89
C LEU A 39 4.68 -0.45 -3.78
N SER A 40 6.00 -0.65 -3.83
CA SER A 40 6.64 -1.94 -3.54
C SER A 40 6.53 -2.33 -2.06
N SER A 41 6.78 -3.60 -1.72
CA SER A 41 6.77 -4.08 -0.33
C SER A 41 7.73 -3.30 0.58
N ALA A 42 8.96 -3.03 0.12
CA ALA A 42 9.93 -2.23 0.87
C ALA A 42 9.46 -0.77 1.06
N GLN A 43 8.84 -0.17 0.04
CA GLN A 43 8.28 1.17 0.13
C GLN A 43 7.10 1.24 1.11
N TRP A 44 6.29 0.20 1.21
CA TRP A 44 5.24 0.13 2.22
C TRP A 44 5.77 0.10 3.65
N GLN A 45 6.88 -0.59 3.90
CA GLN A 45 7.53 -0.58 5.22
C GLN A 45 8.03 0.83 5.59
N ILE A 46 8.58 1.58 4.62
CA ILE A 46 9.00 2.97 4.84
C ILE A 46 7.77 3.86 5.06
N MET A 47 6.74 3.72 4.23
CA MET A 47 5.49 4.49 4.36
C MET A 47 4.85 4.27 5.73
N GLU A 48 4.76 3.03 6.20
CA GLU A 48 4.26 2.71 7.53
C GLU A 48 5.09 3.37 8.64
N ALA A 49 6.41 3.37 8.52
CA ALA A 49 7.29 4.08 9.45
C ALA A 49 7.03 5.60 9.45
N VAL A 50 6.81 6.20 8.27
CA VAL A 50 6.47 7.61 8.14
C VAL A 50 5.10 7.93 8.75
N LEU A 51 4.07 7.14 8.43
CA LEU A 51 2.72 7.32 8.97
C LEU A 51 2.72 7.28 10.51
N ASN A 52 3.40 6.29 11.09
CA ASN A 52 3.52 6.16 12.54
C ASN A 52 4.38 7.26 13.19
N HIS A 53 5.35 7.81 12.47
CA HIS A 53 6.14 8.95 12.94
C HIS A 53 5.32 10.26 12.93
N LEU A 54 4.53 10.48 11.88
CA LEU A 54 3.69 11.67 11.73
C LEU A 54 2.49 11.69 12.69
N PHE A 55 1.99 10.51 13.06
CA PHE A 55 0.85 10.39 13.98
C PHE A 55 1.06 9.19 14.92
N PRO A 56 1.92 9.33 15.94
CA PRO A 56 2.21 8.26 16.88
C PRO A 56 1.03 7.96 17.79
N SER A 57 0.93 6.72 18.27
CA SER A 57 -0.05 6.36 19.31
C SER A 57 0.39 6.88 20.66
N GLU A 58 -0.53 7.48 21.40
CA GLU A 58 -0.31 7.96 22.75
C GLU A 58 -1.28 7.31 23.73
N ALA A 59 -1.08 7.52 25.04
CA ALA A 59 -1.93 6.93 26.07
C ALA A 59 -3.42 7.32 25.93
N ASN A 60 -3.70 8.54 25.45
CA ASN A 60 -5.05 9.11 25.36
C ASN A 60 -5.43 9.55 23.95
N ALA A 61 -4.65 9.18 22.93
CA ALA A 61 -4.91 9.50 21.53
C ALA A 61 -4.53 8.33 20.62
N PRO A 62 -5.38 7.98 19.64
CA PRO A 62 -5.02 6.96 18.66
C PRO A 62 -3.91 7.47 17.75
N GLY A 63 -3.05 6.57 17.28
CA GLY A 63 -2.06 6.83 16.25
C GLY A 63 -2.43 6.24 14.89
N ALA A 64 -1.54 6.41 13.91
CA ALA A 64 -1.71 5.93 12.53
C ALA A 64 -2.01 4.43 12.47
N LYS A 65 -1.28 3.63 13.27
CA LYS A 65 -1.54 2.19 13.41
C LYS A 65 -2.92 1.87 13.99
N ASP A 66 -3.42 2.67 14.94
CA ASP A 66 -4.69 2.39 15.61
C ASP A 66 -5.89 2.71 14.71
N VAL A 67 -5.72 3.68 13.81
CA VAL A 67 -6.74 4.08 12.82
C VAL A 67 -6.63 3.33 11.50
N TYR A 68 -5.71 2.36 11.39
CA TYR A 68 -5.43 1.58 10.18
C TYR A 68 -5.01 2.45 8.98
N ALA A 69 -4.21 3.50 9.20
CA ALA A 69 -3.78 4.43 8.15
C ALA A 69 -3.04 3.75 6.99
N THR A 70 -2.15 2.80 7.26
CA THR A 70 -1.42 2.07 6.21
C THR A 70 -2.37 1.25 5.33
N ALA A 71 -3.32 0.54 5.94
CA ALA A 71 -4.30 -0.27 5.20
C ALA A 71 -5.26 0.62 4.40
N TRP A 72 -5.70 1.75 4.98
CA TRP A 72 -6.48 2.75 4.29
C TRP A 72 -5.76 3.27 3.04
N LEU A 73 -4.51 3.72 3.19
CA LEU A 73 -3.71 4.23 2.08
C LEU A 73 -3.49 3.16 1.00
N HIS A 74 -3.25 1.91 1.37
CA HIS A 74 -3.15 0.82 0.40
C HIS A 74 -4.43 0.67 -0.42
N ASN A 75 -5.59 0.67 0.23
CA ASN A 75 -6.88 0.58 -0.44
C ASN A 75 -7.12 1.80 -1.34
N ALA A 76 -6.87 3.01 -0.85
CA ALA A 76 -7.05 4.25 -1.59
C ALA A 76 -6.19 4.26 -2.87
N LEU A 77 -4.92 3.85 -2.81
CA LEU A 77 -4.05 3.78 -3.99
C LEU A 77 -4.44 2.69 -4.99
N ALA A 78 -5.15 1.66 -4.53
CA ALA A 78 -5.64 0.55 -5.35
C ALA A 78 -7.02 0.80 -5.98
N MET A 79 -7.72 1.89 -5.62
CA MET A 79 -9.02 2.19 -6.19
C MET A 79 -8.91 2.49 -7.71
N PRO A 80 -9.89 2.07 -8.53
CA PRO A 80 -9.84 2.26 -9.98
C PRO A 80 -9.79 3.73 -10.44
N ASP A 81 -10.39 4.63 -9.66
CA ASP A 81 -10.44 6.08 -9.89
C ASP A 81 -9.19 6.81 -9.41
N THR A 82 -8.29 6.14 -8.69
CA THR A 82 -7.00 6.73 -8.35
C THR A 82 -6.13 6.83 -9.60
N GLU A 83 -5.75 8.05 -9.94
CA GLU A 83 -4.89 8.34 -11.09
C GLU A 83 -3.49 7.75 -10.94
N GLN A 84 -2.88 7.35 -12.05
CA GLN A 84 -1.52 6.80 -12.03
C GLN A 84 -0.50 7.84 -11.57
N SER A 85 -0.68 9.12 -11.96
CA SER A 85 0.16 10.23 -11.51
C SER A 85 0.17 10.40 -10.00
N HIS A 86 -0.96 10.10 -9.34
CA HIS A 86 -1.04 10.14 -7.88
C HIS A 86 -0.26 8.99 -7.22
N ARG A 87 -0.36 7.78 -7.79
CA ARG A 87 0.48 6.65 -7.35
C ARG A 87 1.97 6.93 -7.54
N ASP A 88 2.33 7.58 -8.65
CA ASP A 88 3.71 7.99 -8.94
C ASP A 88 4.18 9.03 -7.91
N PHE A 89 3.36 10.05 -7.63
CA PHE A 89 3.65 11.07 -6.62
C PHE A 89 3.92 10.47 -5.23
N MET A 90 3.09 9.52 -4.78
CA MET A 90 3.29 8.86 -3.49
C MET A 90 4.59 8.04 -3.45
N ARG A 91 4.97 7.43 -4.58
CA ARG A 91 6.23 6.67 -4.71
C ARG A 91 7.44 7.60 -4.71
N ASP A 92 7.37 8.69 -5.45
CA ASP A 92 8.48 9.61 -5.64
C ASP A 92 8.86 10.30 -4.33
N GLY A 93 7.88 10.61 -3.47
CA GLY A 93 8.15 11.12 -2.13
C GLY A 93 8.94 10.15 -1.24
N LEU A 94 8.69 8.83 -1.33
CA LEU A 94 9.50 7.83 -0.62
C LEU A 94 10.92 7.76 -1.18
N ILE A 95 11.08 7.90 -2.50
CA ILE A 95 12.40 7.95 -3.14
C ILE A 95 13.17 9.19 -2.68
N MET A 96 12.51 10.35 -2.60
CA MET A 96 13.10 11.59 -2.07
C MET A 96 13.53 11.42 -0.61
N LEU A 97 12.66 10.85 0.23
CA LEU A 97 12.95 10.59 1.64
C LEU A 97 14.16 9.66 1.82
N GLU A 98 14.18 8.53 1.10
CA GLU A 98 15.31 7.58 1.17
C GLU A 98 16.62 8.20 0.69
N LYS A 99 16.59 8.99 -0.41
CA LYS A 99 17.77 9.72 -0.88
C LYS A 99 18.29 10.68 0.19
N LEU A 100 17.39 11.39 0.87
CA LEU A 100 17.75 12.34 1.91
C LEU A 100 18.33 11.65 3.16
N ALA A 101 17.71 10.54 3.59
CA ALA A 101 18.21 9.70 4.68
C ALA A 101 19.60 9.14 4.37
N ASN A 102 19.80 8.59 3.17
CA ASN A 102 21.08 8.05 2.75
C ASN A 102 22.17 9.14 2.66
N LYS A 103 21.84 10.29 2.06
CA LYS A 103 22.77 11.43 1.95
C LYS A 103 23.23 11.96 3.31
N THR A 104 22.32 12.05 4.28
CA THR A 104 22.58 12.69 5.57
C THR A 104 23.14 11.71 6.61
N HIS A 105 22.72 10.45 6.56
CA HIS A 105 22.99 9.46 7.61
C HIS A 105 23.62 8.16 7.11
N GLN A 106 23.83 7.99 5.79
CA GLN A 106 24.39 6.78 5.18
C GLN A 106 23.58 5.51 5.50
N ALA A 107 22.27 5.68 5.74
CA ALA A 107 21.36 4.62 6.15
C ALA A 107 19.96 4.84 5.53
N SER A 108 19.17 3.78 5.44
CA SER A 108 17.75 3.88 5.07
C SER A 108 16.95 4.55 6.18
N PHE A 109 15.88 5.27 5.84
CA PHE A 109 14.98 5.90 6.81
C PHE A 109 14.44 4.90 7.85
N LEU A 110 14.18 3.66 7.41
CA LEU A 110 13.70 2.56 8.25
C LEU A 110 14.64 2.24 9.42
N THR A 111 15.95 2.42 9.27
CA THR A 111 16.94 2.06 10.31
C THR A 111 17.38 3.25 11.17
N LEU A 112 16.87 4.46 10.89
CA LEU A 112 17.16 5.65 11.68
C LEU A 112 16.47 5.61 13.05
N SER A 113 17.10 6.23 14.05
CA SER A 113 16.46 6.55 15.33
C SER A 113 15.35 7.59 15.14
N GLU A 114 14.42 7.70 16.08
CA GLU A 114 13.29 8.64 16.02
C GLU A 114 13.74 10.09 15.79
N ASP A 115 14.74 10.58 16.53
CA ASP A 115 15.28 11.93 16.34
C ASP A 115 15.83 12.17 14.92
N LYS A 116 16.48 11.15 14.34
CA LYS A 116 17.01 11.24 12.98
C LYS A 116 15.90 11.16 11.94
N ARG A 117 14.84 10.39 12.18
CA ARG A 117 13.64 10.38 11.33
C ARG A 117 12.97 11.75 11.34
N GLU A 118 12.76 12.34 12.51
CA GLU A 118 12.20 13.68 12.66
C GLU A 118 13.05 14.72 11.90
N SER A 119 14.36 14.75 12.15
CA SER A 119 15.26 15.68 11.46
C SER A 119 15.25 15.50 9.94
N THR A 120 15.15 14.26 9.45
CA THR A 120 15.06 13.96 8.02
C THR A 120 13.74 14.47 7.43
N LEU A 121 12.61 14.20 8.08
CA LEU A 121 11.29 14.67 7.65
C LEU A 121 11.18 16.20 7.67
N ARG A 122 11.76 16.87 8.68
CA ARG A 122 11.85 18.34 8.75
C ARG A 122 12.68 18.94 7.62
N THR A 123 13.74 18.25 7.23
CA THR A 123 14.57 18.67 6.09
C THR A 123 13.80 18.46 4.78
N LEU A 124 13.07 17.35 4.64
CA LEU A 124 12.19 17.08 3.50
C LEU A 124 11.08 18.14 3.39
N GLU A 125 10.52 18.59 4.51
CA GLU A 125 9.50 19.65 4.57
C GLU A 125 9.98 21.00 4.00
N GLN A 126 11.29 21.27 3.97
CA GLN A 126 11.81 22.51 3.40
C GLN A 126 11.71 22.56 1.87
N ASP A 127 11.79 21.39 1.22
CA ASP A 127 11.59 21.25 -0.22
C ASP A 127 10.11 21.38 -0.59
N GLN A 128 9.81 21.99 -1.75
CA GLN A 128 8.41 22.20 -2.16
C GLN A 128 7.67 20.89 -2.42
N GLU A 129 8.31 19.93 -3.09
CA GLU A 129 7.73 18.63 -3.41
C GLU A 129 7.64 17.76 -2.15
N GLY A 130 8.69 17.78 -1.33
CA GLY A 130 8.72 17.10 -0.02
C GLY A 130 7.60 17.57 0.92
N ARG A 131 7.39 18.88 1.02
CA ARG A 131 6.27 19.47 1.78
C ARG A 131 4.91 19.07 1.24
N ALA A 132 4.75 19.06 -0.09
CA ALA A 132 3.52 18.63 -0.72
C ALA A 132 3.21 17.15 -0.41
N TRP A 133 4.23 16.30 -0.47
CA TRP A 133 4.10 14.88 -0.17
C TRP A 133 3.77 14.62 1.31
N LEU A 134 4.41 15.32 2.25
CA LEU A 134 4.10 15.19 3.68
C LEU A 134 2.65 15.62 3.98
N ARG A 135 2.19 16.72 3.37
CA ARG A 135 0.80 17.16 3.50
C ARG A 135 -0.17 16.09 2.99
N GLU A 136 0.16 15.44 1.88
CA GLU A 136 -0.69 14.39 1.31
C GLU A 136 -0.69 13.12 2.16
N THR A 137 0.45 12.73 2.71
CA THR A 137 0.55 11.64 3.69
C THR A 137 -0.29 11.94 4.94
N LEU A 138 -0.24 13.18 5.46
CA LEU A 138 -1.10 13.61 6.56
C LEU A 138 -2.59 13.58 6.20
N ARG A 139 -2.97 14.00 4.98
CA ARG A 139 -4.35 13.89 4.49
C ARG A 139 -4.85 12.45 4.61
N TYR A 140 -4.06 11.47 4.19
CA TYR A 140 -4.43 10.06 4.28
C TYR A 140 -4.57 9.54 5.71
N ILE A 141 -3.76 10.03 6.66
CA ILE A 141 -3.95 9.72 8.08
C ILE A 141 -5.30 10.26 8.57
N LEU A 142 -5.63 11.51 8.21
CA LEU A 142 -6.89 12.14 8.61
C LEU A 142 -8.10 11.43 7.98
N GLU A 143 -7.99 11.00 6.73
CA GLU A 143 -9.03 10.17 6.11
C GLU A 143 -9.18 8.84 6.82
N ALA A 144 -8.09 8.15 7.13
CA ALA A 144 -8.16 6.90 7.88
C ALA A 144 -8.76 7.10 9.28
N LEU A 145 -8.55 8.26 9.90
CA LEU A 145 -9.11 8.63 11.21
C LEU A 145 -10.62 8.93 11.14
N LEU A 146 -11.09 9.53 10.04
CA LEU A 146 -12.44 10.09 9.92
C LEU A 146 -13.39 9.27 9.04
N THR A 147 -12.87 8.38 8.20
CA THR A 147 -13.70 7.55 7.31
C THR A 147 -14.61 6.62 8.09
N ASP A 148 -15.70 6.20 7.46
CA ASP A 148 -16.55 5.15 8.03
C ASP A 148 -15.76 3.83 8.11
N PRO A 149 -15.84 3.09 9.23
CA PRO A 149 -15.14 1.82 9.39
C PRO A 149 -15.37 0.82 8.26
N VAL A 150 -16.51 0.89 7.58
CA VAL A 150 -16.83 0.03 6.44
C VAL A 150 -15.81 0.18 5.31
N TYR A 151 -15.15 1.32 5.15
CA TYR A 151 -14.15 1.56 4.10
C TYR A 151 -12.74 1.08 4.47
N GLY A 152 -12.54 0.56 5.69
CA GLY A 152 -11.30 -0.10 6.12
C GLY A 152 -10.33 0.76 6.91
N GLY A 153 -10.59 2.06 7.06
CA GLY A 153 -9.98 2.91 8.08
C GLY A 153 -10.78 2.91 9.39
N ASN A 154 -10.34 3.65 10.39
CA ASN A 154 -11.10 3.98 11.60
C ASN A 154 -11.77 2.77 12.30
N PRO A 155 -11.05 1.67 12.58
CA PRO A 155 -11.66 0.46 13.14
C PRO A 155 -12.36 0.78 14.47
N LYS A 156 -13.56 0.21 14.65
CA LYS A 156 -14.40 0.44 15.84
C LYS A 156 -14.72 1.92 16.10
N SER A 157 -14.64 2.76 15.06
CA SER A 157 -14.84 4.21 15.13
C SER A 157 -13.94 4.88 16.17
N ILE A 158 -12.69 4.40 16.32
CA ILE A 158 -11.77 4.89 17.34
C ILE A 158 -11.45 6.39 17.18
N GLY A 159 -11.27 6.85 15.94
CA GLY A 159 -11.07 8.25 15.63
C GLY A 159 -12.29 9.10 15.96
N TRP A 160 -13.49 8.60 15.66
CA TRP A 160 -14.72 9.30 16.01
C TRP A 160 -14.93 9.42 17.52
N LYS A 161 -14.66 8.33 18.26
CA LYS A 161 -14.72 8.33 19.73
C LYS A 161 -13.75 9.33 20.34
N TRP A 162 -12.51 9.37 19.82
CA TRP A 162 -11.50 10.31 20.26
C TRP A 162 -11.90 11.77 20.01
N LEU A 163 -12.35 12.07 18.79
CA LEU A 163 -12.74 13.43 18.40
C LEU A 163 -14.15 13.83 18.86
N LYS A 164 -14.90 12.92 19.49
CA LYS A 164 -16.35 13.06 19.74
C LYS A 164 -17.11 13.44 18.46
N HIS A 165 -16.66 12.90 17.33
CA HIS A 165 -17.26 13.15 16.02
C HIS A 165 -18.61 12.44 15.92
N GLN A 166 -19.60 13.16 15.40
CA GLN A 166 -20.92 12.62 15.09
C GLN A 166 -21.02 12.40 13.58
N ALA A 167 -21.05 11.13 13.17
CA ALA A 167 -21.19 10.76 11.78
C ALA A 167 -22.60 11.08 11.23
N GLY A 168 -22.70 11.25 9.91
CA GLY A 168 -23.98 11.37 9.22
C GLY A 168 -24.68 10.01 9.10
N PHE A 169 -26.01 10.00 9.18
CA PHE A 169 -26.82 8.78 9.07
C PHE A 169 -27.75 8.82 7.84
N PRO A 170 -28.11 7.66 7.25
CA PRO A 170 -27.66 6.30 7.62
C PRO A 170 -26.19 6.05 7.23
N LEU A 171 -25.53 5.17 8.00
CA LEU A 171 -24.18 4.73 7.65
C LEU A 171 -24.22 3.78 6.45
N PRO A 172 -23.20 3.79 5.58
CA PRO A 172 -23.06 2.80 4.52
C PRO A 172 -22.93 1.39 5.12
N VAL A 173 -23.53 0.42 4.44
CA VAL A 173 -23.40 -1.02 4.77
C VAL A 173 -22.49 -1.70 3.75
N ILE A 174 -21.86 -2.79 4.16
CA ILE A 174 -21.06 -3.63 3.24
C ILE A 174 -21.96 -4.05 2.05
N GLY A 175 -21.48 -3.89 0.82
CA GLY A 175 -22.24 -4.15 -0.41
C GLY A 175 -23.02 -2.94 -0.93
N LYS A 176 -22.94 -1.78 -0.27
CA LYS A 176 -23.53 -0.50 -0.70
C LYS A 176 -22.56 0.67 -0.51
N ARG A 177 -21.25 0.42 -0.52
CA ARG A 177 -20.24 1.47 -0.53
C ARG A 177 -20.29 2.21 -1.86
N TYR A 178 -19.86 3.48 -1.90
CA TYR A 178 -20.04 4.30 -3.12
C TYR A 178 -19.42 3.70 -4.40
N TYR A 179 -18.31 2.96 -4.28
CA TYR A 179 -17.67 2.27 -5.41
C TYR A 179 -18.25 0.88 -5.72
N GLU A 180 -19.23 0.42 -4.94
CA GLU A 180 -20.01 -0.81 -5.16
C GLU A 180 -21.37 -0.54 -5.81
N LEU A 181 -21.75 0.74 -6.00
CA LEU A 181 -23.02 1.18 -6.59
C LEU A 181 -23.00 1.22 -8.11
#